data_AF-A0A6J6K227-F1
#
_entry.id   AF-A0A6J6K227-F1
#
_cell.length_a   1.000
_cell.length_b   1.000
_cell.length_c   1.000
_cell.angle_alpha   90.00
_cell.angle_beta   90.00
_cell.angle_gamma   90.00
#
_symmetry.space_group_name_H-M   'P 1'
#
loop_
_entity.id
_entity.type
_entity.pdbx_description
1 polymer ?
#
loop_
_entity_poly.entity_id
_entity_poly.type
_entity_poly.pdbx_seq_one_letter_code
_entity_poly.pdbx_strand_id
1 'polypeptide(L)'
;MPDTASADVKLNPRFASWKAASTQELVAKAFLLPNVVSLEILSRNQAGAVTYIAATSSEGVTKKIRGDTFRSRAKLPSPWFSLVSVQN
;
A
#
# COMPACT_ATOMS: atom_id res chain seq x y z
N MET A 1 23.83 16.62 -27.71
CA MET A 1 23.31 15.28 -28.03
C MET A 1 22.74 14.72 -26.73
N PRO A 2 21.44 14.37 -26.65
CA PRO A 2 20.86 13.79 -25.45
C PRO A 2 21.23 12.30 -25.34
N ASP A 3 21.77 11.89 -24.20
CA ASP A 3 22.09 10.49 -23.91
C ASP A 3 20.82 9.69 -23.62
N THR A 4 20.45 8.86 -24.60
CA THR A 4 19.45 7.79 -24.48
C THR A 4 20.02 6.71 -23.55
N ALA A 5 19.88 6.89 -22.23
CA ALA A 5 20.06 5.81 -21.27
C ALA A 5 18.86 4.86 -21.40
N SER A 6 18.96 3.96 -22.39
CA SER A 6 18.07 2.83 -22.61
C SER A 6 17.80 2.10 -21.31
N ALA A 7 16.50 1.87 -21.07
CA ALA A 7 15.98 1.02 -20.03
C ALA A 7 16.37 -0.45 -20.29
N ASP A 8 17.57 -0.84 -19.88
CA ASP A 8 17.98 -2.23 -19.84
C ASP A 8 17.28 -2.95 -18.68
N VAL A 9 16.08 -3.46 -18.95
CA VAL A 9 15.22 -4.24 -18.05
C VAL A 9 15.70 -5.70 -17.89
N LYS A 10 17.00 -5.96 -18.02
CA LYS A 10 17.53 -7.33 -18.18
C LYS A 10 18.25 -7.89 -16.95
N LEU A 11 18.56 -7.10 -15.93
CA LEU A 11 19.40 -7.58 -14.82
C LEU A 11 19.12 -6.92 -13.46
N ASN A 12 17.89 -6.98 -12.96
CA ASN A 12 17.66 -6.68 -11.55
C ASN A 12 16.66 -7.63 -10.86
N PRO A 13 17.08 -8.85 -10.48
CA PRO A 13 16.30 -9.72 -9.61
C PRO A 13 16.09 -9.16 -8.18
N ARG A 14 16.68 -8.01 -7.85
CA ARG A 14 16.50 -7.29 -6.58
C ARG A 14 15.39 -6.25 -6.56
N PHE A 15 14.64 -6.03 -7.67
CA PHE A 15 13.25 -5.58 -7.54
C PHE A 15 12.39 -6.76 -7.05
N ALA A 16 12.80 -7.27 -5.89
CA ALA A 16 12.00 -8.14 -5.09
C ALA A 16 10.76 -7.31 -4.77
N SER A 17 9.73 -7.55 -5.57
CA SER A 17 8.36 -7.23 -5.26
C SER A 17 8.07 -8.07 -4.03
N TRP A 18 8.46 -7.60 -2.85
CA TRP A 18 8.07 -8.23 -1.61
C TRP A 18 6.56 -8.02 -1.55
N LYS A 19 5.81 -8.99 -2.09
CA LYS A 19 4.40 -9.17 -1.83
C LYS A 19 4.28 -9.59 -0.38
N ALA A 20 4.49 -8.66 0.54
CA ALA A 20 3.92 -8.77 1.85
C ALA A 20 2.41 -8.64 1.64
N ALA A 21 1.76 -9.76 1.32
CA ALA A 21 0.32 -9.88 1.37
C ALA A 21 -0.05 -9.68 2.85
N SER A 22 -0.28 -8.42 3.24
CA SER A 22 -0.93 -8.14 4.51
C SER A 22 -2.30 -8.77 4.40
N THR A 23 -2.57 -9.79 5.21
CA THR A 23 -3.87 -10.45 5.22
C THR A 23 -4.94 -9.42 5.54
N GLN A 24 -6.17 -9.67 5.08
CA GLN A 24 -7.29 -8.76 5.36
C GLN A 24 -7.46 -8.49 6.85
N GLU A 25 -7.13 -9.47 7.70
CA GLU A 25 -7.10 -9.34 9.16
C GLU A 25 -6.03 -8.35 9.66
N LEU A 26 -4.81 -8.37 9.10
CA LEU A 26 -3.76 -7.42 9.48
C LEU A 26 -4.12 -5.99 9.06
N VAL A 27 -4.72 -5.85 7.87
CA VAL A 27 -5.24 -4.57 7.40
C VAL A 27 -6.35 -4.08 8.32
N ALA A 28 -7.35 -4.91 8.61
CA ALA A 28 -8.45 -4.56 9.51
C ALA A 28 -7.95 -4.15 10.92
N LYS A 29 -7.01 -4.93 11.48
CA LYS A 29 -6.34 -4.59 12.75
C LYS A 29 -5.56 -3.27 12.67
N ALA A 30 -4.96 -2.94 11.53
CA ALA A 30 -4.26 -1.67 11.34
C ALA A 30 -5.20 -0.46 11.39
N PHE A 31 -6.44 -0.61 10.93
CA PHE A 31 -7.48 0.41 11.02
C PHE A 31 -8.33 0.33 12.30
N LEU A 32 -8.04 -0.63 13.20
CA LEU A 32 -8.87 -0.94 14.37
C LEU A 32 -10.33 -1.22 13.97
N LEU A 33 -10.51 -1.91 12.83
CA LEU A 33 -11.80 -2.33 12.29
C LEU A 33 -11.95 -3.85 12.42
N PRO A 34 -13.19 -4.37 12.57
CA PRO A 34 -13.43 -5.81 12.59
C PRO A 34 -13.10 -6.47 11.24
N ASN A 35 -13.40 -5.76 10.15
CA ASN A 35 -13.08 -6.17 8.80
C ASN A 35 -12.96 -4.93 7.90
N VAL A 36 -12.31 -5.11 6.76
CA VAL A 36 -12.22 -4.11 5.70
C VAL A 36 -12.85 -4.72 4.45
N VAL A 37 -13.54 -3.92 3.65
CA VAL A 37 -14.11 -4.32 2.35
C VAL A 37 -13.57 -3.48 1.21
N SER A 38 -13.16 -2.24 1.50
CA SER A 38 -12.55 -1.35 0.52
C SER A 38 -11.39 -0.57 1.13
N LEU A 39 -10.36 -0.34 0.32
CA LEU A 39 -9.19 0.44 0.67
C LEU A 39 -8.98 1.50 -0.40
N GLU A 40 -8.69 2.73 0.02
CA GLU A 40 -8.47 3.84 -0.88
C GLU A 40 -7.27 4.68 -0.43
N ILE A 41 -6.33 4.92 -1.34
CA ILE A 41 -5.22 5.84 -1.09
C ILE A 41 -5.69 7.25 -1.39
N LEU A 42 -5.86 8.06 -0.35
CA LEU A 42 -6.33 9.43 -0.47
C LEU A 42 -5.24 10.39 -0.97
N SER A 43 -3.98 10.15 -0.62
CA SER A 43 -2.89 11.07 -0.96
C SER A 43 -1.53 10.38 -0.96
N ARG A 44 -0.65 10.90 -1.82
CA ARG A 44 0.76 10.52 -1.94
C ARG A 44 1.62 11.79 -1.96
N ASN A 45 2.85 11.70 -1.44
CA ASN A 45 3.81 12.80 -1.53
C ASN A 45 4.52 12.83 -2.90
N GLN A 46 5.32 13.86 -3.15
CA GLN A 46 6.09 14.02 -4.40
C GLN A 46 7.09 12.87 -4.66
N ALA A 47 7.53 12.17 -3.61
CA ALA A 47 8.38 10.99 -3.71
C ALA A 47 7.57 9.69 -3.98
N GLY A 48 6.25 9.77 -4.13
CA GLY A 48 5.36 8.63 -4.40
C GLY A 48 4.95 7.80 -3.18
N ALA A 49 5.35 8.20 -1.97
CA ALA A 49 4.99 7.52 -0.73
C ALA A 49 3.55 7.88 -0.28
N VAL A 50 2.82 6.90 0.24
CA VAL A 50 1.44 7.08 0.70
C VAL A 50 1.42 7.92 1.99
N THR A 51 0.74 9.06 1.96
CA THR A 51 0.58 9.95 3.13
C THR A 51 -0.71 9.67 3.87
N TYR A 52 -1.79 9.39 3.14
CA TYR A 52 -3.10 9.08 3.71
C TYR A 52 -3.75 7.91 3.01
N ILE A 53 -4.38 7.06 3.81
CA ILE A 53 -5.16 5.91 3.36
C ILE A 53 -6.46 5.84 4.15
N ALA A 54 -7.54 5.50 3.47
CA ALA A 54 -8.84 5.20 4.05
C ALA A 54 -9.16 3.72 3.86
N ALA A 55 -9.79 3.13 4.87
CA ALA A 55 -10.40 1.81 4.79
C ALA A 55 -11.88 1.91 5.14
N THR A 56 -12.71 1.18 4.42
CA THR A 56 -14.15 1.05 4.69
C THR A 56 -14.43 -0.38 5.14
N SER A 57 -15.14 -0.56 6.25
CA SER A 57 -15.60 -1.85 6.75
C SER A 57 -16.93 -2.28 6.11
N SER A 58 -17.33 -3.54 6.24
CA SER A 58 -18.65 -4.00 5.77
C SER A 58 -19.82 -3.35 6.51
N GLU A 59 -19.55 -2.77 7.67
CA GLU A 59 -20.54 -2.00 8.44
C GLU A 59 -20.71 -0.57 7.90
N GLY A 60 -20.01 -0.21 6.82
CA GLY A 60 -20.02 1.14 6.25
C GLY A 60 -19.16 2.15 7.02
N VAL A 61 -18.35 1.69 7.98
CA VAL A 61 -17.47 2.56 8.77
C VAL A 61 -16.19 2.83 7.99
N THR A 62 -15.96 4.10 7.65
CA THR A 62 -14.72 4.53 7.01
C THR A 62 -13.74 5.09 8.05
N LYS A 63 -12.52 4.54 8.10
CA LYS A 63 -11.42 5.02 8.93
C LYS A 63 -10.29 5.53 8.05
N LYS A 64 -9.90 6.79 8.26
CA LYS A 64 -8.73 7.41 7.65
C LYS A 64 -7.57 7.42 8.63
N ILE A 65 -6.42 6.90 8.22
CA ILE A 65 -5.17 6.96 8.99
C ILE A 65 -4.02 7.42 8.09
N ARG A 66 -2.90 7.80 8.72
CA ARG A 66 -1.68 8.13 7.98
C ARG A 66 -1.03 6.88 7.41
N GLY A 67 -0.37 7.02 6.26
CA GLY A 67 0.35 5.93 5.61
C GLY A 67 1.49 5.37 6.48
N ASP A 68 2.17 6.21 7.27
CA ASP A 68 3.18 5.77 8.25
C ASP A 68 2.59 4.88 9.36
N THR A 69 1.40 5.23 9.83
CA THR A 69 0.69 4.53 10.90
C THR A 69 0.18 3.20 10.37
N PHE A 70 -0.42 3.21 9.17
CA PHE A 70 -0.80 1.99 8.47
C PHE A 70 0.39 1.08 8.25
N ARG A 71 1.51 1.60 7.75
CA ARG A 71 2.76 0.85 7.53
C ARG A 71 3.23 0.16 8.81
N SER A 72 3.31 0.90 9.92
CA SER A 72 3.76 0.35 11.20
C SER A 72 2.85 -0.79 11.67
N ARG A 73 1.53 -0.61 11.56
CA ARG A 73 0.54 -1.59 12.02
C ARG A 73 0.42 -2.81 11.10
N ALA A 74 0.47 -2.61 9.79
CA ALA A 74 0.46 -3.66 8.78
C ALA A 74 1.83 -4.33 8.62
N LYS A 75 2.83 -3.95 9.42
CA LYS A 75 4.21 -4.47 9.39
C LYS A 75 4.84 -4.39 8.00
N LEU A 76 4.55 -3.30 7.27
CA LEU A 76 5.04 -3.10 5.91
C LEU A 76 6.49 -2.57 5.95
N PRO A 77 7.40 -3.16 5.15
CA PRO A 77 8.80 -2.76 5.14
C PRO A 77 9.01 -1.36 4.54
N SER A 78 8.14 -0.90 3.63
CA SER A 78 8.26 0.38 2.92
C SER A 78 6.96 1.20 2.92
N PRO A 79 7.04 2.54 2.79
CA PRO A 79 5.88 3.42 2.62
C PRO A 79 5.38 3.48 1.16
N TRP A 80 6.11 2.88 0.23
CA TRP A 80 5.71 2.67 -1.16
C TRP A 80 5.01 1.33 -1.28
N PHE A 81 3.69 1.34 -1.08
CA PHE A 81 2.85 0.17 -1.30
C PHE A 81 1.71 0.50 -2.26
N SER A 82 1.27 -0.51 -3.00
CA SER A 82 0.11 -0.43 -3.88
C SER A 82 -0.97 -1.36 -3.35
N LEU A 83 -2.22 -0.91 -3.42
CA LEU A 83 -3.37 -1.76 -3.13
C LEU A 83 -3.55 -2.70 -4.32
N VAL A 84 -3.34 -4.00 -4.09
CA VAL A 84 -3.68 -5.02 -5.08
C VAL A 84 -5.04 -5.55 -4.67
N SER A 85 -6.10 -5.06 -5.32
CA SER A 85 -7.42 -5.65 -5.15
C SER A 85 -7.39 -7.04 -5.81
N VAL A 86 -7.48 -8.10 -5.01
CA VAL A 86 -7.87 -9.41 -5.55
C VAL A 86 -9.35 -9.27 -5.89
N GLN A 87 -9.64 -8.97 -7.16
CA GLN A 87 -10.94 -9.29 -7.73
C GLN A 87 -10.98 -10.81 -7.85
N ASN A 88 -11.77 -11.43 -7.00
CA ASN A 88 -12.15 -12.83 -7.14
C ASN A 88 -13.26 -12.96 -8.19
#